data_AF-A0A8S3CHL3-F1
#
_entry.id   AF-A0A8S3CHL3-F1
#
_cell.length_a   1.000
_cell.length_b   1.000
_cell.length_c   1.000
_cell.angle_alpha   90.00
_cell.angle_beta   90.00
_cell.angle_gamma   90.00
#
_symmetry.space_group_name_H-M   'P 1'
#
loop_
_entity.id
_entity.type
_entity.pdbx_description
1 polymer ?
#
loop_
_entity_poly.entity_id
_entity_poly.type
_entity_poly.pdbx_seq_one_letter_code
_entity_poly.pdbx_strand_id
1 'polypeptide(L)' 'MTSSQEQIQHQWTRGNLPLDSECIICRRPCGAEPRLCDYRCIWCQRIVHDSCMRALPSQCDFGEFQRLIIP' A
#
# COMPACT_ATOMS: atom_id res chain seq x y z
N MET A 1 23.56 -3.17 22.53
CA MET A 1 22.78 -3.90 21.50
C MET A 1 21.83 -2.89 20.88
N THR A 2 22.32 -2.09 19.93
CA THR A 2 21.48 -1.14 19.21
C THR A 2 20.65 -1.96 18.22
N SER A 3 19.44 -2.33 18.64
CA SER A 3 18.46 -2.96 17.76
C SER A 3 18.14 -1.93 16.68
N SER A 4 18.72 -2.10 15.49
CA SER A 4 18.45 -1.29 14.32
C SER A 4 16.95 -1.32 14.10
N GLN A 5 16.27 -0.18 14.27
CA GLN A 5 14.87 -0.07 13.88
C GLN A 5 14.82 -0.24 12.36
N GLU A 6 14.56 -1.46 11.91
CA GLU A 6 14.35 -1.72 10.48
C GLU A 6 13.09 -0.94 10.07
N GLN A 7 13.30 0.16 9.36
CA GLN A 7 12.20 0.92 8.79
C GLN A 7 11.57 0.07 7.68
N ILE A 8 10.47 -0.59 8.03
CA ILE A 8 9.71 -1.41 7.08
C ILE A 8 9.18 -0.50 5.97
N GLN A 9 9.57 -0.80 4.74
CA GLN A 9 9.07 -0.08 3.55
C GLN A 9 7.63 -0.50 3.25
N HIS A 10 7.04 -0.12 2.13
CA HIS A 10 5.76 -0.71 1.68
C HIS A 10 5.99 -1.92 0.76
N GLN A 11 5.33 -3.05 1.04
CA GLN A 11 5.37 -4.23 0.18
C GLN A 11 4.18 -4.16 -0.75
N TRP A 12 4.43 -3.83 -2.01
CA TRP A 12 3.40 -3.66 -3.00
C TRP A 12 3.12 -4.97 -3.74
N THR A 13 1.84 -5.29 -3.88
CA THR A 13 1.32 -6.28 -4.82
C THR A 13 0.65 -5.51 -5.95
N ARG A 14 1.08 -5.79 -7.19
CA ARG A 14 0.50 -5.17 -8.39
C ARG A 14 -0.77 -5.91 -8.79
N GLY A 15 -1.86 -5.18 -9.00
CA GLY A 15 -3.16 -5.77 -9.28
C GLY A 15 -3.70 -6.64 -8.12
N ASN A 16 -4.73 -7.44 -8.41
CA ASN A 16 -5.51 -8.19 -7.41
C ASN A 16 -6.11 -7.27 -6.33
N LEU A 17 -6.71 -6.18 -6.78
CA LEU A 17 -7.37 -5.22 -5.93
C LEU A 17 -8.76 -5.73 -5.54
N PRO A 18 -9.19 -5.53 -4.27
CA PRO A 18 -10.57 -5.75 -3.87
C PRO A 18 -11.57 -5.00 -4.76
N LEU A 19 -12.81 -5.48 -4.83
CA LEU A 19 -13.91 -4.69 -5.40
C LEU A 19 -14.01 -3.32 -4.69
N ASP A 20 -14.33 -2.28 -5.46
CA ASP A 20 -14.45 -0.89 -5.00
C ASP A 20 -13.18 -0.33 -4.33
N SER A 21 -12.02 -0.78 -4.79
CA SER A 21 -10.73 -0.24 -4.36
C SER A 21 -10.60 1.25 -4.68
N GLU A 22 -10.14 2.04 -3.69
CA GLU A 22 -9.93 3.49 -3.82
C GLU A 22 -8.47 3.86 -3.57
N CYS A 23 -7.93 4.75 -4.41
CA CYS A 23 -6.60 5.30 -4.21
C CYS A 23 -6.54 6.21 -2.99
N ILE A 24 -5.60 5.93 -2.08
CA ILE A 24 -5.41 6.71 -0.85
C ILE A 24 -5.01 8.17 -1.12
N ILE A 25 -4.41 8.45 -2.29
CA ILE A 25 -3.92 9.78 -2.66
C ILE A 25 -5.01 10.61 -3.33
N CYS A 26 -5.61 10.11 -4.41
CA CYS A 26 -6.53 10.88 -5.24
C CYS A 26 -8.02 10.57 -4.99
N ARG A 27 -8.32 9.58 -4.14
CA ARG A 27 -9.69 9.18 -3.76
C ARG A 27 -10.57 8.80 -4.96
N ARG A 28 -9.93 8.23 -6.00
CA ARG A 28 -10.61 7.72 -7.20
C ARG A 28 -10.55 6.19 -7.22
N PRO A 29 -11.51 5.53 -7.90
CA PRO A 29 -11.50 4.09 -8.05
C PRO A 29 -10.20 3.58 -8.70
N CYS A 30 -9.68 2.47 -8.20
CA CYS A 30 -8.56 1.71 -8.74
C CYS A 30 -9.06 0.40 -9.38
N GLY A 31 -8.26 -0.19 -10.26
CA GLY A 31 -8.62 -1.46 -10.92
C GLY A 31 -9.76 -1.33 -11.93
N ALA A 32 -10.03 -0.11 -12.42
CA ALA A 32 -11.06 0.14 -13.44
C ALA A 32 -10.65 -0.36 -14.84
N GLU A 33 -9.34 -0.51 -15.09
CA GLU A 33 -8.85 -1.06 -16.35
C GLU A 33 -8.74 -2.58 -16.26
N PRO A 34 -9.05 -3.33 -17.34
CA PRO A 34 -8.92 -4.79 -17.39
C PRO A 34 -7.44 -5.26 -17.46
N ARG A 35 -6.53 -4.51 -16.88
CA ARG A 35 -5.08 -4.77 -16.83
C ARG A 35 -4.64 -4.86 -15.38
N LEU A 36 -3.52 -5.55 -15.14
CA LEU A 36 -2.82 -5.52 -13.85
C LEU A 36 -2.15 -4.16 -13.65
N CYS A 37 -2.95 -3.16 -13.28
CA CYS A 37 -2.53 -1.82 -12.90
C CYS A 37 -2.82 -1.58 -11.41
N ASP A 38 -2.22 -0.53 -10.86
CA ASP A 38 -2.34 -0.11 -9.47
C ASP A 38 -1.71 -1.10 -8.47
N TYR A 39 -1.49 -0.60 -7.26
CA TYR A 39 -0.74 -1.30 -6.23
C TYR A 39 -1.49 -1.33 -4.92
N ARG A 40 -1.38 -2.45 -4.21
CA ARG A 40 -1.89 -2.64 -2.86
C ARG A 40 -0.76 -3.03 -1.93
N CYS A 41 -0.66 -2.37 -0.78
CA CYS A 41 0.33 -2.74 0.22
C CYS A 41 -0.14 -3.96 1.02
N ILE A 42 0.71 -4.97 1.20
CA ILE A 42 0.40 -6.17 1.99
C ILE A 42 0.30 -5.85 3.49
N TRP A 43 1.03 -4.84 3.94
CA TRP A 43 1.12 -4.48 5.35
C TRP A 43 -0.01 -3.53 5.76
N CYS A 44 0.00 -2.31 5.22
CA CYS A 44 -1.01 -1.32 5.57
C CYS A 44 -2.30 -1.41 4.75
N GLN A 45 -2.42 -2.37 3.81
CA GLN A 45 -3.63 -2.58 3.00
C GLN A 45 -4.00 -1.40 2.08
N ARG A 46 -3.22 -0.31 2.06
CA ARG A 46 -3.47 0.88 1.22
C ARG A 46 -3.35 0.55 -0.25
N ILE A 47 -4.19 1.20 -1.05
CA ILE A 47 -4.22 1.07 -2.50
C ILE A 47 -3.80 2.41 -3.13
N VAL A 48 -3.00 2.34 -4.19
CA VAL A 48 -2.47 3.51 -4.89
C VAL A 48 -2.36 3.26 -6.38
N HIS A 49 -2.71 4.25 -7.21
CA HIS A 49 -2.46 4.17 -8.65
C HIS A 49 -0.96 4.20 -8.97
N ASP A 50 -0.55 3.64 -10.11
CA ASP A 50 0.83 3.73 -10.62
C ASP A 50 1.35 5.18 -10.63
N SER A 51 0.51 6.14 -11.04
CA SER A 51 0.85 7.56 -11.12
C SER A 51 0.94 8.23 -9.74
N CYS A 52 0.12 7.78 -8.78
CA CYS A 52 0.03 8.32 -7.43
C CYS A 52 1.10 7.77 -6.49
N MET A 53 1.73 6.63 -6.82
CA MET A 53 2.71 5.95 -5.97
C MET A 53 3.87 6.86 -5.55
N ARG A 54 4.31 7.75 -6.44
CA ARG A 54 5.41 8.70 -6.18
C ARG A 54 5.08 9.75 -5.11
N ALA A 55 3.80 9.96 -4.80
CA ALA A 55 3.37 10.90 -3.77
C ALA A 55 3.28 10.26 -2.37
N LEU A 56 3.38 8.93 -2.27
CA LEU A 56 3.31 8.21 -1.02
C LEU A 56 4.71 8.06 -0.39
N PRO A 57 4.87 8.24 0.93
CA PRO A 57 6.11 7.88 1.62
C PRO A 57 6.50 6.41 1.37
N SER A 58 7.80 6.13 1.31
CA SER A 58 8.32 4.77 1.13
C SER A 58 8.20 3.90 2.37
N GLN A 59 8.16 4.51 3.56
CA GLN A 59 8.04 3.83 4.84
C GLN A 59 6.58 3.47 5.14
N CYS A 60 6.35 2.20 5.48
CA CYS A 60 5.03 1.72 5.89
C CYS A 60 4.84 1.91 7.40
N ASP A 61 3.69 2.48 7.74
CA ASP A 61 3.21 2.64 9.11
C ASP A 61 2.28 1.49 9.54
N PHE A 62 2.18 0.43 8.75
CA PHE A 62 1.27 -0.71 8.91
C PHE A 62 -0.24 -0.36 8.94
N GLY A 63 -0.59 0.92 8.82
CA GLY A 63 -1.97 1.39 8.83
C GLY A 63 -2.77 0.89 10.03
N GLU A 64 -4.03 0.52 9.78
CA GLU A 64 -4.95 0.00 10.80
C GLU A 64 -4.50 -1.34 11.41
N PHE A 65 -3.63 -2.09 10.71
CA PHE A 65 -3.15 -3.41 11.12
C PHE A 65 -1.86 -3.37 11.95
N GLN A 66 -1.36 -2.17 12.30
CA GLN A 66 -0.11 -2.01 13.07
C GLN A 66 -0.08 -2.84 14.36
N ARG A 67 -1.22 -3.01 15.03
CA ARG A 67 -1.31 -3.76 16.30
C ARG A 67 -1.41 -5.28 16.11
N LEU A 68 -1.60 -5.74 14.89
CA LEU A 68 -1.78 -7.16 14.55
C LEU A 68 -0.52 -7.77 13.91
N ILE A 69 0.43 -6.92 13.51
CA ILE A 69 1.69 -7.33 12.91
C ILE A 69 2.74 -7.41 14.02
N ILE A 70 3.20 -8.63 14.31
CA ILE A 70 4.28 -8.88 15.27
C ILE A 70 5.61 -8.80 14.49
N PRO A 71 6.54 -7.89 14.87
CA PRO A 71 7.85 -7.76 14.24
C PRO A 71 8.73 -9.01 14.40
#